data_AF-A0A7V4LZR0-F1
#
_entry.id   AF-A0A7V4LZR0-F1
#
_cell.length_a   1.000
_cell.length_b   1.000
_cell.length_c   1.000
_cell.angle_alpha   90.00
_cell.angle_beta   90.00
_cell.angle_gamma   90.00
#
_symmetry.space_group_name_H-M   'P 1'
#
loop_
_entity.id
_entity.type
_entity.pdbx_description
1 polymer ?
#
loop_
_entity_poly.entity_id
_entity_poly.type
_entity_poly.pdbx_seq_one_letter_code
_entity_poly.pdbx_strand_id
1 'polypeptide(L)'
;MTEAGSGRKGIAAAGNWIVDRVKMVDRLPGRGMLANIRSVKLSTGGAPANVLADLARMRAPFPLTGIGIVSNDEDGRMILDRFAAMGVDVKNLRMTTKGPTSFTDVMTEETSGDRTFFHHRGANAFFSPFDVPTSSLQCRIFHLGYLLLLDAMDQPDDEYGTKAASLLRSLQRHGIKTSVDVVSEDSDRFRKIVPPALKFVDYLILNEIEASRVAGRNARASDDTLDPVEIVRTVEDLFGFGNMELVAVHMPEGVYVRDRSGRRWSRGSLQLPEGFIKSKVGAGDAFCAGMLYGLHEGWDIERCMTLGTCCAAASLSHEGASDGVGPLDSVLELARRFPSRNPPVAVEG
;
A
#
# COMPACT_ATOMS: atom_id res chain seq x y z
N MET A 1 4.63 -11.60 -28.17
CA MET A 1 4.56 -10.20 -28.64
C MET A 1 4.77 -9.31 -27.42
N THR A 2 5.95 -8.70 -27.32
CA THR A 2 6.25 -7.68 -26.31
C THR A 2 5.36 -6.46 -26.60
N GLU A 3 4.49 -6.07 -25.66
CA GLU A 3 3.76 -4.81 -25.76
C GLU A 3 4.79 -3.69 -25.92
N ALA A 4 4.79 -3.04 -27.08
CA ALA A 4 5.52 -1.80 -27.30
C ALA A 4 5.11 -0.85 -26.17
N GLY A 5 6.08 -0.49 -25.31
CA GLY A 5 5.84 0.30 -24.10
C GLY A 5 4.98 1.50 -24.45
N SER A 6 3.75 1.50 -23.95
CA SER A 6 2.85 2.66 -24.06
C SER A 6 3.69 3.84 -23.56
N GLY A 7 3.95 4.86 -24.38
CA GLY A 7 4.87 5.95 -24.06
C GLY A 7 4.54 6.74 -22.77
N ARG A 8 3.50 6.33 -22.05
CA ARG A 8 3.14 6.74 -20.68
C ARG A 8 4.30 6.52 -19.72
N LYS A 9 4.52 7.53 -18.90
CA LYS A 9 5.51 7.52 -17.81
C LYS A 9 4.82 7.95 -16.53
N GLY A 10 5.43 7.61 -15.41
CA GLY A 10 4.94 7.99 -14.09
C GLY A 10 3.96 7.04 -13.44
N ILE A 11 3.76 7.28 -12.15
CA ILE A 11 2.84 6.57 -11.27
C ILE A 11 1.89 7.60 -10.66
N ALA A 12 0.60 7.35 -10.77
CA ALA A 12 -0.41 8.09 -10.03
C ALA A 12 -0.93 7.23 -8.88
N ALA A 13 -1.05 7.80 -7.68
CA ALA A 13 -1.69 7.10 -6.56
C ALA A 13 -2.89 7.89 -6.05
N ALA A 14 -3.97 7.16 -5.76
CA ALA A 14 -5.24 7.72 -5.33
C ALA A 14 -5.85 6.94 -4.18
N GLY A 15 -6.66 7.60 -3.34
CA GLY A 15 -7.32 6.96 -2.21
C GLY A 15 -7.26 7.81 -0.95
N ASN A 16 -6.92 7.20 0.18
CA ASN A 16 -6.89 7.89 1.46
C ASN A 16 -5.64 8.76 1.65
N TRP A 17 -5.83 10.02 2.00
CA TRP A 17 -4.81 11.00 2.34
C TRP A 17 -5.04 11.43 3.78
N ILE A 18 -4.20 10.93 4.68
CA ILE A 18 -4.47 10.91 6.11
C ILE A 18 -3.38 11.68 6.86
N VAL A 19 -3.74 12.37 7.94
CA VAL A 19 -2.77 12.78 8.97
C VAL A 19 -2.81 11.77 10.12
N ASP A 20 -1.68 11.11 10.35
CA ASP A 20 -1.50 10.23 11.50
C ASP A 20 -0.97 11.02 12.69
N ARG A 21 -1.67 10.91 13.82
CA ARG A 21 -1.30 11.54 15.10
C ARG A 21 -0.87 10.45 16.05
N VAL A 22 0.43 10.15 16.03
CA VAL A 22 1.03 9.13 16.88
C VAL A 22 1.23 9.71 18.26
N LYS A 23 0.54 9.14 19.24
CA LYS A 23 0.53 9.56 20.64
C LYS A 23 1.17 8.46 21.46
N MET A 24 2.30 8.76 22.08
CA MET A 24 2.89 7.86 23.08
C MET A 24 2.07 7.97 24.37
N VAL A 25 1.53 6.86 24.86
CA VAL A 25 0.72 6.81 26.07
C VAL A 25 1.38 5.94 27.13
N ASP A 26 1.18 6.28 28.41
CA ASP A 26 1.71 5.47 29.52
C ASP A 26 1.02 4.11 29.66
N ARG A 27 -0.22 3.99 29.19
CA ARG A 27 -1.02 2.75 29.11
C ARG A 27 -2.26 2.95 28.25
N LEU A 28 -2.86 1.86 27.78
CA LEU A 28 -4.25 1.89 27.32
C LEU A 28 -5.22 1.87 28.52
N PRO A 29 -6.05 2.91 28.69
CA PRO A 29 -6.98 2.95 29.81
C PRO A 29 -8.18 2.02 29.57
N GLY A 30 -8.69 1.44 30.66
CA GLY A 30 -10.01 0.81 30.66
C GLY A 30 -11.14 1.83 30.41
N ARG A 31 -12.35 1.33 30.13
CA ARG A 31 -13.53 2.19 29.87
C ARG A 31 -13.77 3.17 31.04
N GLY A 32 -13.90 4.45 30.71
CA GLY A 32 -14.13 5.52 31.69
C GLY A 32 -12.88 5.95 32.49
N MET A 33 -11.72 5.36 32.24
CA MET A 33 -10.46 5.68 32.91
C MET A 33 -9.60 6.62 32.07
N LEU A 34 -8.68 7.33 32.73
CA LEU A 34 -7.75 8.26 32.09
C LEU A 34 -6.36 7.64 31.94
N ALA A 35 -5.70 7.93 30.82
CA ALA A 35 -4.28 7.69 30.58
C ALA A 35 -3.59 9.00 30.15
N ASN A 36 -2.27 9.08 30.30
CA ASN A 36 -1.52 10.28 29.96
C ASN A 36 -0.83 10.12 28.61
N ILE A 37 -0.95 11.16 27.77
CA ILE A 37 -0.14 11.29 26.55
C ILE A 37 1.21 11.89 26.95
N ARG A 38 2.29 11.21 26.60
CA ARG A 38 3.68 11.61 26.87
C ARG A 38 4.29 12.42 25.73
N SER A 39 3.96 12.08 24.50
CA SER A 39 4.39 12.81 23.32
C SER A 39 3.37 12.68 22.19
N VAL A 40 3.39 13.65 21.28
CA VAL A 40 2.56 13.65 20.06
C VAL A 40 3.47 13.92 18.87
N LYS A 41 3.35 13.09 17.85
CA LYS A 41 4.04 13.23 16.58
C LYS A 41 3.03 13.19 15.45
N LEU A 42 3.12 14.16 14.55
CA LEU A 42 2.30 14.24 13.35
C LEU A 42 3.09 13.67 12.16
N SER A 43 2.43 12.85 11.36
CA SER A 43 2.95 12.37 10.08
C SER A 43 1.81 12.30 9.06
N THR A 44 2.15 12.27 7.79
CA THR A 44 1.18 11.89 6.75
C THR A 44 1.14 10.39 6.62
N GLY A 45 -0.05 9.85 6.37
CA GLY A 45 -0.30 8.43 6.13
C GLY A 45 -1.36 8.22 5.04
N GLY A 46 -1.79 6.97 4.90
CA GLY A 46 -2.57 6.50 3.75
C GLY A 46 -1.68 5.84 2.70
N ALA A 47 -2.10 4.71 2.14
CA ALA A 47 -1.34 3.98 1.12
C ALA A 47 -0.84 4.88 -0.03
N PRO A 48 -1.67 5.74 -0.65
CA PRO A 48 -1.22 6.63 -1.72
C PRO A 48 -0.12 7.58 -1.27
N ALA A 49 -0.25 8.13 -0.06
CA ALA A 49 0.71 9.05 0.52
C ALA A 49 2.05 8.34 0.80
N ASN A 50 2.01 7.16 1.42
CA ASN A 50 3.20 6.38 1.75
C ASN A 50 3.93 5.91 0.49
N VAL A 51 3.21 5.31 -0.47
CA VAL A 51 3.78 4.86 -1.75
C VAL A 51 4.43 6.01 -2.52
N LEU A 52 3.76 7.16 -2.63
CA LEU A 52 4.33 8.31 -3.33
C LEU A 52 5.50 8.94 -2.59
N ALA A 53 5.48 8.97 -1.25
CA ALA A 53 6.60 9.46 -0.46
C ALA A 53 7.84 8.56 -0.63
N ASP A 54 7.66 7.24 -0.65
CA ASP A 54 8.75 6.29 -0.85
C ASP A 54 9.33 6.39 -2.27
N LEU A 55 8.47 6.48 -3.29
CA LEU A 55 8.90 6.72 -4.68
C LEU A 55 9.67 8.04 -4.83
N ALA A 56 9.19 9.11 -4.19
CA ALA A 56 9.87 10.42 -4.21
C ALA A 56 11.22 10.36 -3.51
N ARG A 57 11.30 9.68 -2.35
CA ARG A 57 12.55 9.49 -1.59
C ARG A 57 13.58 8.64 -2.33
N MET A 58 13.12 7.62 -3.07
CA MET A 58 13.95 6.86 -4.01
C MET A 58 14.45 7.68 -5.19
N ARG A 59 13.92 8.90 -5.40
CA ARG A 59 14.18 9.78 -6.54
C ARG A 59 13.78 9.14 -7.86
N ALA A 60 12.55 8.61 -7.89
CA ALA A 60 12.00 8.00 -9.08
C ALA A 60 12.18 8.90 -10.32
N PRO A 61 12.70 8.36 -11.44
CA PRO A 61 13.04 9.15 -12.63
C PRO A 61 11.81 9.49 -13.48
N PHE A 62 10.61 9.27 -12.94
CA PHE A 62 9.34 9.39 -13.64
C PHE A 62 8.35 10.24 -12.84
N PRO A 63 7.34 10.84 -13.49
CA PRO A 63 6.36 11.69 -12.81
C PRO A 63 5.59 10.97 -11.70
N LEU A 64 5.35 11.67 -10.60
CA LEU A 64 4.54 11.20 -9.47
C LEU A 64 3.31 12.09 -9.35
N THR A 65 2.12 11.51 -9.23
CA THR A 65 0.87 12.26 -9.16
C THR A 65 0.00 11.78 -8.00
N GLY A 66 -0.36 12.70 -7.11
CA GLY A 66 -1.32 12.45 -6.04
C GLY A 66 -2.73 12.83 -6.46
N ILE A 67 -3.69 11.94 -6.23
CA ILE A 67 -5.11 12.15 -6.56
C ILE A 67 -5.95 11.82 -5.32
N GLY A 68 -6.91 12.68 -4.99
CA GLY A 68 -7.69 12.48 -3.78
C GLY A 68 -8.42 13.74 -3.36
N ILE A 69 -8.95 13.71 -2.14
CA ILE A 69 -9.59 14.86 -1.53
C ILE A 69 -9.09 15.09 -0.12
N VAL A 70 -8.80 16.34 0.19
CA VAL A 70 -8.50 16.85 1.54
C VAL A 70 -9.39 18.04 1.82
N SER A 71 -9.45 18.53 3.04
CA SER A 71 -10.22 19.73 3.38
C SER A 71 -9.33 20.97 3.43
N ASN A 72 -9.93 22.16 3.36
CA ASN A 72 -9.19 23.42 3.55
C ASN A 72 -8.95 23.70 5.04
N ASP A 73 -8.35 22.74 5.73
CA ASP A 73 -7.92 22.81 7.13
C ASP A 73 -6.39 22.67 7.23
N GLU A 74 -5.87 22.72 8.46
CA GLU A 74 -4.43 22.64 8.72
C GLU A 74 -3.84 21.30 8.24
N ASP A 75 -4.55 20.19 8.51
CA ASP A 75 -4.15 18.85 8.08
C ASP A 75 -4.12 18.72 6.55
N GLY A 76 -5.10 19.26 5.85
CA GLY A 76 -5.14 19.24 4.39
C GLY A 76 -4.03 20.08 3.77
N ARG A 77 -3.72 21.25 4.35
CA ARG A 77 -2.57 22.08 3.92
C ARG A 77 -1.25 21.36 4.19
N MET A 78 -1.09 20.73 5.36
CA MET A 78 0.09 19.94 5.70
C MET A 78 0.36 18.83 4.65
N ILE A 79 -0.68 18.10 4.23
CA ILE A 79 -0.56 17.08 3.19
C ILE A 79 -0.10 17.73 1.87
N LEU A 80 -0.81 18.75 1.39
CA LEU A 80 -0.50 19.41 0.12
C LEU A 80 0.93 19.96 0.09
N ASP A 81 1.34 20.69 1.13
CA ASP A 81 2.66 21.31 1.23
C ASP A 81 3.77 20.25 1.27
N ARG A 82 3.58 19.17 2.05
CA ARG A 82 4.56 18.08 2.14
C ARG A 82 4.79 17.39 0.80
N PHE A 83 3.71 17.04 0.09
CA PHE A 83 3.84 16.30 -1.17
C PHE A 83 4.30 17.19 -2.33
N ALA A 84 3.90 18.47 -2.34
CA ALA A 84 4.45 19.45 -3.27
C ALA A 84 5.97 19.62 -3.07
N ALA A 85 6.43 19.70 -1.81
CA ALA A 85 7.86 19.80 -1.49
C ALA A 85 8.67 18.54 -1.90
N MET A 86 8.02 17.38 -1.97
CA MET A 86 8.62 16.14 -2.48
C MET A 86 8.61 16.03 -4.02
N GLY A 87 8.06 17.02 -4.73
CA GLY A 87 7.97 17.03 -6.19
C GLY A 87 6.83 16.18 -6.75
N VAL A 88 5.85 15.79 -5.92
CA VAL A 88 4.63 15.11 -6.38
C VAL A 88 3.66 16.15 -6.95
N ASP A 89 3.07 15.86 -8.10
CA ASP A 89 1.98 16.69 -8.65
C ASP A 89 0.72 16.50 -7.82
N VAL A 90 0.38 17.53 -7.04
CA VAL A 90 -0.77 17.57 -6.13
C VAL A 90 -1.99 18.29 -6.72
N LYS A 91 -1.99 18.67 -8.00
CA LYS A 91 -3.12 19.41 -8.61
C LYS A 91 -4.46 18.66 -8.54
N ASN A 92 -4.40 17.34 -8.44
CA ASN A 92 -5.58 16.48 -8.33
C ASN A 92 -5.88 16.06 -6.87
N LEU A 93 -5.20 16.64 -5.89
CA LEU A 93 -5.63 16.64 -4.50
C LEU A 93 -6.58 17.81 -4.28
N ARG A 94 -7.87 17.54 -4.48
CA ARG A 94 -8.89 18.58 -4.47
C ARG A 94 -9.30 18.91 -3.05
N MET A 95 -9.59 20.18 -2.80
CA MET A 95 -10.18 20.60 -1.54
C MET A 95 -11.69 20.32 -1.55
N THR A 96 -12.21 19.76 -0.46
CA THR A 96 -13.64 19.56 -0.20
C THR A 96 -14.09 20.34 1.03
N THR A 97 -15.39 20.61 1.12
CA THR A 97 -16.06 21.13 2.31
C THR A 97 -16.84 20.04 3.06
N LYS A 98 -16.83 18.80 2.54
CA LYS A 98 -17.57 17.65 3.09
C LYS A 98 -16.77 16.96 4.22
N GLY A 99 -16.71 17.60 5.37
CA GLY A 99 -16.01 17.09 6.57
C GLY A 99 -14.55 17.54 6.67
N PRO A 100 -13.86 17.23 7.79
CA PRO A 100 -12.44 17.55 7.97
C PRO A 100 -11.55 16.59 7.17
N THR A 101 -10.28 16.96 6.97
CA THR A 101 -9.26 16.05 6.44
C THR A 101 -9.21 14.78 7.29
N SER A 102 -9.06 13.64 6.63
CA SER A 102 -9.04 12.33 7.28
C SER A 102 -7.82 12.19 8.18
N PHE A 103 -7.97 11.51 9.31
CA PHE A 103 -6.89 11.35 10.26
C PHE A 103 -6.98 10.01 10.99
N THR A 104 -5.86 9.56 11.54
CA THR A 104 -5.82 8.43 12.45
C THR A 104 -5.11 8.85 13.73
N ASP A 105 -5.78 8.73 14.86
CA ASP A 105 -5.13 8.82 16.15
C ASP A 105 -4.57 7.44 16.51
N VAL A 106 -3.26 7.35 16.69
CA VAL A 106 -2.57 6.11 17.03
C VAL A 106 -2.08 6.20 18.47
N MET A 107 -2.62 5.36 19.34
CA MET A 107 -2.17 5.25 20.72
C MET A 107 -1.11 4.16 20.80
N THR A 108 0.13 4.54 21.08
CA THR A 108 1.26 3.61 21.24
C THR A 108 1.61 3.50 22.73
N GLU A 109 1.53 2.31 23.32
CA GLU A 109 1.92 2.10 24.71
C GLU A 109 3.46 2.13 24.86
N GLU A 110 3.97 2.92 25.80
CA GLU A 110 5.41 3.13 26.01
C GLU A 110 6.16 1.84 26.39
N THR A 111 5.49 0.95 27.13
CA THR A 111 6.10 -0.27 27.68
C THR A 111 6.18 -1.40 26.67
N SER A 112 5.10 -1.66 25.92
CA SER A 112 5.04 -2.76 24.95
C SER A 112 5.31 -2.33 23.50
N GLY A 113 5.06 -1.06 23.18
CA GLY A 113 5.03 -0.58 21.79
C GLY A 113 3.78 -0.98 21.01
N ASP A 114 2.80 -1.61 21.68
CA ASP A 114 1.52 -1.99 21.07
C ASP A 114 0.73 -0.76 20.64
N ARG A 115 -0.04 -0.91 19.56
CA ARG A 115 -0.73 0.21 18.92
C ARG A 115 -2.22 -0.05 18.81
N THR A 116 -3.00 0.96 19.16
CA THR A 116 -4.44 1.00 18.92
C THR A 116 -4.77 2.17 17.99
N PHE A 117 -5.57 1.91 16.96
CA PHE A 117 -5.87 2.87 15.90
C PHE A 117 -7.31 3.35 16.00
N PHE A 118 -7.49 4.68 16.06
CA PHE A 118 -8.79 5.33 15.97
C PHE A 118 -8.82 6.16 14.69
N HIS A 119 -9.49 5.63 13.68
CA HIS A 119 -9.52 6.25 12.36
C HIS A 119 -10.79 7.09 12.14
N HIS A 120 -10.60 8.32 11.64
CA HIS A 120 -11.67 9.19 11.19
C HIS A 120 -11.63 9.32 9.66
N ARG A 121 -12.61 8.69 9.00
CA ARG A 121 -12.69 8.58 7.53
C ARG A 121 -12.77 9.92 6.81
N GLY A 122 -13.35 10.95 7.45
CA GLY A 122 -13.25 12.35 7.04
C GLY A 122 -13.59 12.63 5.58
N ALA A 123 -12.88 13.61 5.00
CA ALA A 123 -12.99 14.00 3.60
C ALA A 123 -12.93 12.79 2.67
N ASN A 124 -12.01 11.85 2.89
CA ASN A 124 -11.80 10.70 1.99
C ASN A 124 -13.04 9.80 1.85
N ALA A 125 -13.99 9.81 2.79
CA ALA A 125 -15.25 9.08 2.64
C ALA A 125 -16.04 9.51 1.38
N PHE A 126 -15.84 10.74 0.92
CA PHE A 126 -16.51 11.30 -0.25
C PHE A 126 -15.73 11.12 -1.56
N PHE A 127 -14.56 10.47 -1.53
CA PHE A 127 -13.71 10.32 -2.71
C PHE A 127 -14.33 9.32 -3.67
N SER A 128 -14.60 9.76 -4.88
CA SER A 128 -15.38 9.01 -5.86
C SER A 128 -14.65 8.87 -7.19
N PRO A 129 -15.12 7.99 -8.10
CA PRO A 129 -14.56 7.89 -9.45
C PRO A 129 -14.55 9.22 -10.23
N PHE A 130 -15.49 10.14 -9.94
CA PHE A 130 -15.58 11.44 -10.61
C PHE A 130 -14.45 12.42 -10.23
N ASP A 131 -13.76 12.15 -9.12
CA ASP A 131 -12.63 12.94 -8.67
C ASP A 131 -11.33 12.56 -9.38
N VAL A 132 -11.33 11.44 -10.14
CA VAL A 132 -10.19 10.97 -10.91
C VAL A 132 -10.29 11.44 -12.36
N PRO A 133 -9.33 12.22 -12.88
CA PRO A 133 -9.40 12.79 -14.22
C PRO A 133 -8.93 11.79 -15.30
N THR A 134 -9.58 10.63 -15.35
CA THR A 134 -9.16 9.43 -16.12
C THR A 134 -8.82 9.70 -17.58
N SER A 135 -9.57 10.55 -18.27
CA SER A 135 -9.36 10.86 -19.69
C SER A 135 -8.07 11.65 -19.98
N SER A 136 -7.59 12.42 -19.00
CA SER A 136 -6.39 13.26 -19.13
C SER A 136 -5.15 12.63 -18.48
N LEU A 137 -5.32 11.57 -17.70
CA LEU A 137 -4.26 10.96 -16.91
C LEU A 137 -3.25 10.24 -17.81
N GLN A 138 -1.96 10.56 -17.67
CA GLN A 138 -0.87 10.04 -18.53
C GLN A 138 0.04 9.04 -17.82
N CYS A 139 -0.31 8.60 -16.59
CA CYS A 139 0.54 7.67 -15.84
C CYS A 139 0.58 6.29 -16.50
N ARG A 140 1.68 5.57 -16.30
CA ARG A 140 1.80 4.17 -16.73
C ARG A 140 1.05 3.24 -15.79
N ILE A 141 1.17 3.50 -14.48
CA ILE A 141 0.51 2.73 -13.42
C ILE A 141 -0.35 3.68 -12.57
N PHE A 142 -1.56 3.23 -12.26
CA PHE A 142 -2.44 3.84 -11.27
C PHE A 142 -2.56 2.92 -10.06
N HIS A 143 -2.26 3.43 -8.87
CA HIS A 143 -2.38 2.69 -7.61
C HIS A 143 -3.54 3.24 -6.78
N LEU A 144 -4.57 2.43 -6.54
CA LEU A 144 -5.69 2.77 -5.67
C LEU A 144 -5.46 2.20 -4.27
N GLY A 145 -5.14 3.06 -3.33
CA GLY A 145 -4.85 2.66 -1.95
C GLY A 145 -6.09 2.59 -1.07
N TYR A 146 -6.12 1.59 -0.19
CA TYR A 146 -7.04 1.44 0.93
C TYR A 146 -8.54 1.35 0.57
N LEU A 147 -8.87 0.43 -0.35
CA LEU A 147 -10.25 -0.07 -0.42
C LEU A 147 -10.74 -0.50 0.97
N LEU A 148 -12.06 -0.37 1.23
CA LEU A 148 -12.72 -0.51 2.53
C LEU A 148 -12.65 0.71 3.45
N LEU A 149 -11.85 1.75 3.13
CA LEU A 149 -11.87 3.07 3.80
C LEU A 149 -12.36 4.22 2.89
N LEU A 150 -12.92 3.90 1.73
CA LEU A 150 -13.35 4.85 0.71
C LEU A 150 -14.86 4.72 0.44
N ASP A 151 -15.71 5.26 1.31
CA ASP A 151 -17.15 4.95 1.34
C ASP A 151 -17.86 5.16 0.00
N ALA A 152 -17.57 6.26 -0.68
CA ALA A 152 -18.13 6.54 -2.01
C ALA A 152 -17.58 5.61 -3.11
N MET A 153 -16.32 5.17 -2.98
CA MET A 153 -15.70 4.22 -3.91
C MET A 153 -16.17 2.77 -3.67
N ASP A 154 -16.48 2.44 -2.41
CA ASP A 154 -16.98 1.15 -1.95
C ASP A 154 -18.48 0.93 -2.28
N GLN A 155 -19.19 1.97 -2.71
CA GLN A 155 -20.61 1.87 -3.08
C GLN A 155 -20.82 0.87 -4.23
N PRO A 156 -22.01 0.23 -4.29
CA PRO A 156 -22.35 -0.67 -5.37
C PRO A 156 -22.39 0.05 -6.72
N ASP A 157 -22.10 -0.71 -7.76
CA ASP A 157 -22.24 -0.32 -9.16
C ASP A 157 -22.92 -1.45 -9.94
N ASP A 158 -23.95 -1.12 -10.71
CA ASP A 158 -24.82 -2.13 -11.35
C ASP A 158 -24.09 -2.96 -12.42
N GLU A 159 -23.06 -2.40 -13.07
CA GLU A 159 -22.32 -3.08 -14.14
C GLU A 159 -21.05 -3.75 -13.61
N TYR A 160 -20.31 -3.06 -12.75
CA TYR A 160 -18.97 -3.48 -12.33
C TYR A 160 -18.91 -4.03 -10.90
N GLY A 161 -20.02 -4.01 -10.17
CA GLY A 161 -20.15 -4.47 -8.78
C GLY A 161 -19.85 -3.38 -7.76
N THR A 162 -18.77 -2.62 -7.93
CA THR A 162 -18.44 -1.44 -7.09
C THR A 162 -17.99 -0.24 -7.92
N LYS A 163 -18.09 0.96 -7.34
CA LYS A 163 -17.58 2.19 -7.97
C LYS A 163 -16.06 2.15 -8.17
N ALA A 164 -15.32 1.52 -7.25
CA ALA A 164 -13.91 1.20 -7.43
C ALA A 164 -13.65 0.37 -8.70
N ALA A 165 -14.41 -0.71 -8.88
CA ALA A 165 -14.28 -1.58 -10.05
C ALA A 165 -14.56 -0.82 -11.37
N SER A 166 -15.57 0.05 -11.37
CA SER A 166 -15.90 0.92 -12.51
C SER A 166 -14.75 1.87 -12.86
N LEU A 167 -14.13 2.51 -11.86
CA LEU A 167 -12.94 3.35 -12.05
C LEU A 167 -11.77 2.56 -12.65
N LEU A 168 -11.44 1.41 -12.06
CA LEU A 168 -10.32 0.57 -12.49
C LEU A 168 -10.52 0.09 -13.94
N ARG A 169 -11.75 -0.31 -14.30
CA ARG A 169 -12.09 -0.66 -15.68
C ARG A 169 -11.92 0.54 -16.63
N SER A 170 -12.32 1.73 -16.22
CA SER A 170 -12.15 2.95 -17.02
C SER A 170 -10.67 3.26 -17.27
N LEU A 171 -9.81 3.12 -16.25
CA LEU A 171 -8.36 3.29 -16.36
C LEU A 171 -7.74 2.27 -17.33
N GLN A 172 -8.10 1.00 -17.22
CA GLN A 172 -7.63 -0.04 -18.14
C GLN A 172 -8.05 0.22 -19.61
N ARG A 173 -9.27 0.73 -19.84
CA ARG A 173 -9.71 1.15 -21.20
C ARG A 173 -8.87 2.30 -21.77
N HIS A 174 -8.24 3.11 -20.91
CA HIS A 174 -7.31 4.15 -21.31
C HIS A 174 -5.85 3.67 -21.37
N GLY A 175 -5.60 2.35 -21.28
CA GLY A 175 -4.27 1.76 -21.37
C GLY A 175 -3.37 2.04 -20.16
N ILE A 176 -3.96 2.34 -19.01
CA ILE A 176 -3.25 2.53 -17.73
C ILE A 176 -3.30 1.20 -16.97
N LYS A 177 -2.14 0.72 -16.49
CA LYS A 177 -2.07 -0.47 -15.65
C LYS A 177 -2.59 -0.14 -14.24
N THR A 178 -3.37 -1.02 -13.65
CA THR A 178 -3.99 -0.79 -12.35
C THR A 178 -3.35 -1.62 -11.24
N SER A 179 -3.19 -1.01 -10.07
CA SER A 179 -2.76 -1.64 -8.84
C SER A 179 -3.70 -1.23 -7.71
N VAL A 180 -3.93 -2.12 -6.76
CA VAL A 180 -4.82 -1.90 -5.62
C VAL A 180 -4.14 -2.36 -4.35
N ASP A 181 -4.37 -1.60 -3.28
CA ASP A 181 -4.12 -2.01 -1.90
C ASP A 181 -5.44 -2.01 -1.10
N VAL A 182 -5.53 -2.86 -0.09
CA VAL A 182 -6.73 -3.09 0.73
C VAL A 182 -6.40 -2.93 2.20
N VAL A 183 -7.34 -2.40 2.98
CA VAL A 183 -7.12 -2.25 4.42
C VAL A 183 -7.37 -3.58 5.14
N SER A 184 -6.52 -3.87 6.12
CA SER A 184 -6.72 -4.91 7.12
C SER A 184 -7.88 -4.57 8.10
N GLU A 185 -9.11 -4.43 7.59
CA GLU A 185 -10.34 -4.30 8.39
C GLU A 185 -10.89 -5.69 8.79
N ASP A 186 -11.41 -5.81 10.01
CA ASP A 186 -12.11 -7.00 10.50
C ASP A 186 -13.61 -6.85 10.28
N SER A 187 -14.07 -7.01 9.02
CA SER A 187 -15.49 -6.87 8.68
C SER A 187 -15.91 -7.77 7.50
N ASP A 188 -17.20 -8.13 7.47
CA ASP A 188 -17.81 -8.90 6.37
C ASP A 188 -17.89 -8.11 5.05
N ARG A 189 -17.57 -6.81 5.06
CA ARG A 189 -17.57 -5.95 3.87
C ARG A 189 -16.52 -6.38 2.85
N PHE A 190 -15.45 -7.02 3.32
CA PHE A 190 -14.33 -7.48 2.53
C PHE A 190 -14.77 -8.31 1.31
N ARG A 191 -15.62 -9.33 1.54
CA ARG A 191 -16.11 -10.24 0.49
C ARG A 191 -17.01 -9.57 -0.55
N LYS A 192 -17.61 -8.43 -0.22
CA LYS A 192 -18.53 -7.71 -1.12
C LYS A 192 -17.81 -6.66 -1.96
N ILE A 193 -16.82 -5.98 -1.39
CA ILE A 193 -16.21 -4.80 -2.00
C ILE A 193 -14.95 -5.13 -2.81
N VAL A 194 -14.09 -6.00 -2.28
CA VAL A 194 -12.76 -6.24 -2.86
C VAL A 194 -12.85 -7.11 -4.13
N PRO A 195 -13.53 -8.29 -4.14
CA PRO A 195 -13.53 -9.16 -5.32
C PRO A 195 -14.01 -8.51 -6.64
N PRO A 196 -15.04 -7.64 -6.66
CA PRO A 196 -15.39 -6.92 -7.88
C PRO A 196 -14.27 -6.04 -8.45
N ALA A 197 -13.51 -5.36 -7.58
CA ALA A 197 -12.40 -4.51 -8.00
C ALA A 197 -11.24 -5.33 -8.59
N LEU A 198 -10.95 -6.50 -8.01
CA LEU A 198 -9.86 -7.38 -8.43
C LEU A 198 -9.98 -7.89 -9.88
N LYS A 199 -11.19 -7.90 -10.46
CA LYS A 199 -11.41 -8.20 -11.88
C LYS A 199 -10.66 -7.26 -12.83
N PHE A 200 -10.33 -6.06 -12.36
CA PHE A 200 -9.75 -4.97 -13.13
C PHE A 200 -8.43 -4.48 -12.53
N VAL A 201 -7.69 -5.37 -11.88
CA VAL A 201 -6.35 -5.13 -11.34
C VAL A 201 -5.31 -5.84 -12.20
N ASP A 202 -4.26 -5.14 -12.60
CA ASP A 202 -3.10 -5.72 -13.30
C ASP A 202 -2.04 -6.19 -12.29
N TYR A 203 -1.72 -5.38 -11.28
CA TYR A 203 -0.71 -5.67 -10.25
C TYR A 203 -1.33 -5.67 -8.86
N LEU A 204 -1.51 -6.86 -8.28
CA LEU A 204 -1.99 -7.01 -6.91
C LEU A 204 -0.79 -7.26 -5.98
N ILE A 205 -0.56 -6.34 -5.05
CA ILE A 205 0.54 -6.42 -4.08
C ILE A 205 -0.07 -6.26 -2.69
N LEU A 206 -0.10 -7.34 -1.92
CA LEU A 206 -0.74 -7.39 -0.61
C LEU A 206 0.17 -8.06 0.42
N ASN A 207 -0.10 -7.84 1.71
CA ASN A 207 0.47 -8.73 2.73
C ASN A 207 -0.31 -10.05 2.83
N GLU A 208 0.24 -11.01 3.57
CA GLU A 208 -0.35 -12.34 3.72
C GLU A 208 -1.69 -12.34 4.45
N ILE A 209 -1.92 -11.38 5.36
CA ILE A 209 -3.15 -11.27 6.13
C ILE A 209 -4.28 -10.79 5.22
N GLU A 210 -4.05 -9.72 4.46
CA GLU A 210 -4.97 -9.18 3.46
C GLU A 210 -5.26 -10.21 2.38
N ALA A 211 -4.21 -10.79 1.78
CA ALA A 211 -4.35 -11.81 0.75
C ALA A 211 -5.18 -13.00 1.24
N SER A 212 -4.93 -13.48 2.47
CA SER A 212 -5.71 -14.56 3.09
C SER A 212 -7.18 -14.18 3.24
N ARG A 213 -7.48 -12.97 3.71
CA ARG A 213 -8.86 -12.48 3.85
C ARG A 213 -9.58 -12.39 2.51
N VAL A 214 -8.91 -11.92 1.46
CA VAL A 214 -9.45 -11.90 0.09
C VAL A 214 -9.79 -13.31 -0.39
N ALA A 215 -8.85 -14.24 -0.25
CA ALA A 215 -9.03 -15.61 -0.71
C ALA A 215 -9.97 -16.43 0.20
N GLY A 216 -10.35 -15.91 1.38
CA GLY A 216 -11.11 -16.68 2.37
C GLY A 216 -10.29 -17.82 2.98
N ARG A 217 -8.98 -17.64 3.11
CA ARG A 217 -7.99 -18.58 3.63
C ARG A 217 -7.38 -18.08 4.93
N ASN A 218 -6.50 -18.90 5.50
CA ASN A 218 -5.61 -18.48 6.57
C ASN A 218 -4.20 -19.00 6.29
N ALA A 219 -3.27 -18.09 5.99
CA ALA A 219 -1.87 -18.43 5.74
C ALA A 219 -1.05 -18.72 7.01
N ARG A 220 -1.60 -18.46 8.20
CA ARG A 220 -0.90 -18.68 9.47
C ARG A 220 -1.67 -19.62 10.39
N ALA A 221 -0.93 -20.50 11.07
CA ALA A 221 -1.46 -21.33 12.14
C ALA A 221 -1.81 -20.49 13.39
N SER A 222 -2.43 -21.12 14.40
CA SER A 222 -2.81 -20.44 15.64
C SER A 222 -1.64 -19.89 16.46
N ASP A 223 -0.43 -20.39 16.22
CA ASP A 223 0.81 -19.95 16.85
C ASP A 223 1.59 -18.92 15.98
N ASP A 224 0.93 -18.33 14.97
CA ASP A 224 1.48 -17.37 14.01
C ASP A 224 2.50 -17.97 13.02
N THR A 225 2.70 -19.29 13.01
CA THR A 225 3.58 -19.97 12.04
C THR A 225 3.00 -19.89 10.64
N LEU A 226 3.80 -19.44 9.67
CA LEU A 226 3.43 -19.39 8.26
C LEU A 226 3.28 -20.79 7.67
N ASP A 227 2.19 -21.05 6.94
CA ASP A 227 2.01 -22.24 6.10
C ASP A 227 2.30 -21.88 4.62
N PRO A 228 3.44 -22.32 4.06
CA PRO A 228 3.79 -22.06 2.67
C PRO A 228 2.78 -22.60 1.66
N VAL A 229 2.10 -23.70 1.97
CA VAL A 229 1.10 -24.31 1.08
C VAL A 229 -0.14 -23.40 0.99
N GLU A 230 -0.56 -22.82 2.10
CA GLU A 230 -1.68 -21.88 2.10
C GLU A 230 -1.32 -20.55 1.42
N ILE A 231 -0.07 -20.10 1.45
CA ILE A 231 0.39 -18.96 0.63
C ILE A 231 0.25 -19.26 -0.86
N VAL A 232 0.73 -20.41 -1.33
CA VAL A 232 0.59 -20.81 -2.74
C VAL A 232 -0.89 -20.84 -3.13
N ARG A 233 -1.73 -21.50 -2.34
CA ARG A 233 -3.17 -21.61 -2.61
C ARG A 233 -3.88 -20.25 -2.59
N THR A 234 -3.49 -19.36 -1.68
CA THR A 234 -3.99 -17.98 -1.61
C THR A 234 -3.70 -17.24 -2.91
N VAL A 235 -2.46 -17.29 -3.39
CA VAL A 235 -2.10 -16.64 -4.66
C VAL A 235 -2.81 -17.28 -5.85
N GLU A 236 -2.97 -18.60 -5.88
CA GLU A 236 -3.75 -19.28 -6.93
C GLU A 236 -5.22 -18.83 -6.96
N ASP A 237 -5.87 -18.72 -5.79
CA ASP A 237 -7.24 -18.22 -5.68
C ASP A 237 -7.36 -16.75 -6.07
N LEU A 238 -6.35 -15.92 -5.75
CA LEU A 238 -6.33 -14.51 -6.12
C LEU A 238 -6.39 -14.30 -7.65
N PHE A 239 -5.66 -15.12 -8.40
CA PHE A 239 -5.76 -15.15 -9.86
C PHE A 239 -7.15 -15.60 -10.36
N GLY A 240 -7.92 -16.32 -9.54
CA GLY A 240 -9.30 -16.71 -9.86
C GLY A 240 -10.29 -15.54 -9.89
N PHE A 241 -9.98 -14.39 -9.26
CA PHE A 241 -10.87 -13.23 -9.25
C PHE A 241 -10.80 -12.37 -10.52
N GLY A 242 -9.70 -12.41 -11.28
CA GLY A 242 -9.49 -11.50 -12.39
C GLY A 242 -8.26 -11.82 -13.24
N ASN A 243 -8.12 -11.10 -14.36
CA ASN A 243 -7.01 -11.30 -15.29
C ASN A 243 -5.77 -10.49 -14.87
N MET A 244 -5.28 -10.72 -13.65
CA MET A 244 -4.09 -10.05 -13.14
C MET A 244 -2.85 -10.40 -13.99
N GLU A 245 -1.90 -9.47 -14.10
CA GLU A 245 -0.57 -9.74 -14.67
C GLU A 245 0.35 -10.36 -13.62
N LEU A 246 0.24 -9.87 -12.38
CA LEU A 246 1.11 -10.27 -11.29
C LEU A 246 0.39 -10.16 -9.94
N VAL A 247 0.59 -11.16 -9.10
CA VAL A 247 0.22 -11.16 -7.68
C VAL A 247 1.47 -11.35 -6.85
N ALA A 248 1.75 -10.42 -5.95
CA ALA A 248 2.82 -10.50 -4.97
C ALA A 248 2.23 -10.48 -3.55
N VAL A 249 2.55 -11.49 -2.76
CA VAL A 249 2.14 -11.60 -1.35
C VAL A 249 3.41 -11.54 -0.51
N HIS A 250 3.55 -10.46 0.27
CA HIS A 250 4.69 -10.24 1.15
C HIS A 250 4.34 -10.54 2.61
N MET A 251 5.35 -10.89 3.41
CA MET A 251 5.23 -11.28 4.81
C MET A 251 6.57 -11.04 5.54
N PRO A 252 6.63 -11.09 6.89
CA PRO A 252 7.88 -11.01 7.65
C PRO A 252 8.99 -11.97 7.19
N GLU A 253 8.62 -13.14 6.66
CA GLU A 253 9.52 -14.17 6.15
C GLU A 253 10.07 -13.85 4.75
N GLY A 254 9.39 -13.00 3.97
CA GLY A 254 9.79 -12.67 2.60
C GLY A 254 8.64 -12.27 1.69
N VAL A 255 8.70 -12.72 0.44
CA VAL A 255 7.64 -12.54 -0.57
C VAL A 255 7.53 -13.78 -1.44
N TYR A 256 6.30 -14.08 -1.86
CA TYR A 256 5.98 -15.01 -2.94
C TYR A 256 5.23 -14.29 -4.06
N VAL A 257 5.66 -14.50 -5.30
CA VAL A 257 5.11 -13.84 -6.49
C VAL A 257 4.75 -14.88 -7.52
N ARG A 258 3.62 -14.65 -8.22
CA ARG A 258 3.26 -15.38 -9.43
C ARG A 258 2.81 -14.41 -10.52
N ASP A 259 3.18 -14.69 -11.76
CA ASP A 259 2.67 -13.98 -12.94
C ASP A 259 1.53 -14.75 -13.64
N ARG A 260 0.86 -14.06 -14.58
CA ARG A 260 -0.22 -14.63 -15.39
C ARG A 260 0.18 -15.89 -16.16
N SER A 261 1.45 -16.04 -16.53
CA SER A 261 1.94 -17.23 -17.24
C SER A 261 2.12 -18.45 -16.33
N GLY A 262 1.97 -18.27 -15.01
CA GLY A 262 2.17 -19.31 -14.02
C GLY A 262 3.61 -19.41 -13.51
N ARG A 263 4.51 -18.51 -13.93
CA ARG A 263 5.86 -18.44 -13.38
C ARG A 263 5.81 -17.93 -11.94
N ARG A 264 6.69 -18.46 -11.10
CA ARG A 264 6.69 -18.25 -9.66
C ARG A 264 8.07 -17.80 -9.21
N TRP A 265 8.10 -16.91 -8.23
CA TRP A 265 9.31 -16.45 -7.58
C TRP A 265 9.09 -16.39 -6.08
N SER A 266 10.16 -16.59 -5.31
CA SER A 266 10.11 -16.37 -3.88
C SER A 266 11.45 -15.85 -3.37
N ARG A 267 11.38 -14.88 -2.47
CA ARG A 267 12.55 -14.24 -1.87
C ARG A 267 12.37 -14.12 -0.37
N GLY A 268 13.38 -14.49 0.41
CA GLY A 268 13.36 -14.28 1.85
C GLY A 268 13.55 -12.80 2.22
N SER A 269 13.07 -12.40 3.39
CA SER A 269 13.35 -11.07 3.93
C SER A 269 14.83 -10.92 4.32
N LEU A 270 15.30 -9.69 4.53
CA LEU A 270 16.69 -9.46 4.95
C LEU A 270 16.93 -9.93 6.39
N GLN A 271 18.11 -10.47 6.66
CA GLN A 271 18.58 -10.77 8.01
C GLN A 271 19.02 -9.47 8.70
N LEU A 272 18.05 -8.78 9.30
CA LEU A 272 18.26 -7.53 10.01
C LEU A 272 18.81 -7.77 11.43
N PRO A 273 19.74 -6.93 11.93
CA PRO A 273 20.32 -7.09 13.27
C PRO A 273 19.29 -6.76 14.37
N GLU A 274 19.58 -7.20 15.60
CA GLU A 274 18.77 -6.88 16.76
C GLU A 274 18.62 -5.36 16.95
N GLY A 275 17.41 -4.92 17.32
CA GLY A 275 17.10 -3.51 17.51
C GLY A 275 17.01 -2.68 16.22
N PHE A 276 17.14 -3.30 15.04
CA PHE A 276 17.00 -2.60 13.76
C PHE A 276 15.57 -2.13 13.50
N ILE A 277 14.58 -2.98 13.77
CA ILE A 277 13.17 -2.66 13.55
C ILE A 277 12.70 -1.68 14.63
N LYS A 278 12.40 -0.44 14.23
CA LYS A 278 11.83 0.60 15.09
C LYS A 278 10.32 0.65 14.98
N SER A 279 9.76 0.34 13.81
CA SER A 279 8.32 0.33 13.56
C SER A 279 7.98 -0.59 12.41
N LYS A 280 6.79 -1.18 12.43
CA LYS A 280 6.25 -1.99 11.30
C LYS A 280 5.34 -1.19 10.38
N VAL A 281 4.97 0.04 10.77
CA VAL A 281 4.04 0.88 10.00
C VAL A 281 4.67 1.31 8.69
N GLY A 282 3.90 1.23 7.60
CA GLY A 282 4.34 1.60 6.26
C GLY A 282 5.25 0.60 5.56
N ALA A 283 5.68 -0.48 6.22
CA ALA A 283 6.58 -1.45 5.59
C ALA A 283 5.95 -2.15 4.37
N GLY A 284 4.64 -2.40 4.39
CA GLY A 284 3.88 -2.92 3.25
C GLY A 284 3.75 -1.92 2.11
N ASP A 285 3.43 -0.65 2.43
CA ASP A 285 3.39 0.44 1.44
C ASP A 285 4.76 0.64 0.78
N ALA A 286 5.84 0.59 1.57
CA ALA A 286 7.21 0.69 1.08
C ALA A 286 7.58 -0.52 0.19
N PHE A 287 7.17 -1.73 0.56
CA PHE A 287 7.30 -2.91 -0.29
C PHE A 287 6.59 -2.71 -1.63
N CYS A 288 5.33 -2.26 -1.58
CA CYS A 288 4.50 -1.95 -2.74
C CYS A 288 5.17 -0.90 -3.62
N ALA A 289 5.68 0.19 -3.06
CA ALA A 289 6.40 1.24 -3.77
C ALA A 289 7.62 0.70 -4.53
N GLY A 290 8.43 -0.17 -3.89
CA GLY A 290 9.59 -0.80 -4.53
C GLY A 290 9.21 -1.75 -5.67
N MET A 291 8.16 -2.55 -5.50
CA MET A 291 7.62 -3.40 -6.56
C MET A 291 7.10 -2.58 -7.73
N LEU A 292 6.28 -1.55 -7.47
CA LEU A 292 5.71 -0.69 -8.49
C LEU A 292 6.79 0.11 -9.24
N TYR A 293 7.85 0.53 -8.57
CA TYR A 293 9.03 1.14 -9.21
C TYR A 293 9.63 0.20 -10.25
N GLY A 294 9.95 -1.03 -9.85
CA GLY A 294 10.60 -2.00 -10.75
C GLY A 294 9.70 -2.39 -11.92
N LEU A 295 8.41 -2.62 -11.66
CA LEU A 295 7.40 -2.90 -12.69
C LEU A 295 7.23 -1.73 -13.66
N HIS A 296 7.27 -0.50 -13.15
CA HIS A 296 7.23 0.71 -13.97
C HIS A 296 8.43 0.79 -14.93
N GLU A 297 9.63 0.55 -14.42
CA GLU A 297 10.87 0.61 -15.21
C GLU A 297 11.12 -0.65 -16.06
N GLY A 298 10.22 -1.64 -15.99
CA GLY A 298 10.31 -2.87 -16.78
C GLY A 298 11.43 -3.81 -16.34
N TRP A 299 11.77 -3.79 -15.05
CA TRP A 299 12.75 -4.70 -14.48
C TRP A 299 12.21 -6.13 -14.40
N ASP A 300 13.12 -7.11 -14.31
CA ASP A 300 12.74 -8.48 -13.98
C ASP A 300 12.16 -8.59 -12.56
N ILE A 301 11.36 -9.63 -12.33
CA ILE A 301 10.61 -9.80 -11.07
C ILE A 301 11.54 -9.97 -9.86
N GLU A 302 12.70 -10.62 -10.02
CA GLU A 302 13.70 -10.77 -8.96
C GLU A 302 14.23 -9.42 -8.48
N ARG A 303 14.52 -8.51 -9.42
CA ARG A 303 14.94 -7.15 -9.12
C ARG A 303 13.82 -6.33 -8.49
N CYS A 304 12.58 -6.48 -8.95
CA CYS A 304 11.40 -5.87 -8.32
C CYS A 304 11.25 -6.32 -6.85
N MET A 305 11.29 -7.63 -6.59
CA MET A 305 11.22 -8.19 -5.25
C MET A 305 12.37 -7.69 -4.37
N THR A 306 13.58 -7.64 -4.91
CA THR A 306 14.75 -7.14 -4.18
C THR A 306 14.56 -5.69 -3.75
N LEU A 307 14.09 -4.82 -4.65
CA LEU A 307 13.80 -3.42 -4.30
C LEU A 307 12.68 -3.33 -3.27
N GLY A 308 11.56 -4.03 -3.46
CA GLY A 308 10.46 -4.08 -2.50
C GLY A 308 10.91 -4.51 -1.10
N THR A 309 11.68 -5.61 -1.00
CA THR A 309 12.22 -6.09 0.27
C THR A 309 13.17 -5.07 0.92
N CYS A 310 13.99 -4.37 0.12
CA CYS A 310 14.87 -3.33 0.63
C CYS A 310 14.10 -2.08 1.10
N CYS A 311 13.07 -1.65 0.37
CA CYS A 311 12.21 -0.54 0.79
C CYS A 311 11.50 -0.85 2.10
N ALA A 312 10.95 -2.07 2.24
CA ALA A 312 10.35 -2.54 3.48
C ALA A 312 11.37 -2.49 4.62
N ALA A 313 12.57 -3.06 4.43
CA ALA A 313 13.63 -3.02 5.43
C ALA A 313 14.04 -1.58 5.79
N ALA A 314 14.17 -0.69 4.80
CA ALA A 314 14.48 0.72 5.02
C ALA A 314 13.40 1.39 5.88
N SER A 315 12.12 1.22 5.54
CA SER A 315 10.97 1.72 6.31
C SER A 315 11.01 1.21 7.76
N LEU A 316 11.25 -0.10 7.96
CA LEU A 316 11.31 -0.71 9.30
C LEU A 316 12.34 -0.07 10.24
N SER A 317 13.38 0.57 9.71
CA SER A 317 14.46 1.17 10.50
C SER A 317 14.09 2.50 11.18
N HIS A 318 12.91 3.05 10.90
CA HIS A 318 12.43 4.33 11.43
C HIS A 318 11.01 4.18 12.01
N GLU A 319 10.58 5.17 12.80
CA GLU A 319 9.26 5.13 13.43
C GLU A 319 8.10 5.38 12.43
N GLY A 320 8.31 6.32 11.52
CA GLY A 320 7.31 6.77 10.55
C GLY A 320 7.30 5.92 9.29
N ALA A 321 6.15 5.89 8.61
CA ALA A 321 5.87 4.98 7.50
C ALA A 321 6.90 5.00 6.35
N SER A 322 7.38 6.19 6.00
CA SER A 322 8.27 6.39 4.83
C SER A 322 9.61 7.02 5.18
N ASP A 323 9.90 7.25 6.48
CA ASP A 323 11.03 8.08 6.88
C ASP A 323 12.39 7.42 6.70
N GLY A 324 12.42 6.09 6.68
CA GLY A 324 13.65 5.32 6.47
C GLY A 324 14.00 5.07 5.00
N VAL A 325 13.07 5.26 4.07
CA VAL A 325 13.34 5.08 2.63
C VAL A 325 14.20 6.24 2.13
N GLY A 326 15.29 5.90 1.44
CA GLY A 326 16.25 6.86 0.88
C GLY A 326 16.37 6.76 -0.64
N PRO A 327 17.39 7.40 -1.24
CA PRO A 327 17.67 7.27 -2.67
C PRO A 327 17.82 5.80 -3.10
N LEU A 328 17.42 5.49 -4.34
CA LEU A 328 17.38 4.12 -4.88
C LEU A 328 18.64 3.30 -4.57
N ASP A 329 19.83 3.84 -4.85
CA ASP A 329 21.10 3.12 -4.65
C ASP A 329 21.34 2.79 -3.17
N SER A 330 21.01 3.71 -2.27
CA SER A 330 21.14 3.50 -0.83
C SER A 330 20.19 2.42 -0.31
N VAL A 331 18.99 2.36 -0.87
CA VAL A 331 18.00 1.33 -0.53
C VAL A 331 18.48 -0.04 -1.04
N LEU A 332 18.91 -0.13 -2.31
CA LEU A 332 19.41 -1.39 -2.89
C LEU A 332 20.68 -1.91 -2.20
N GLU A 333 21.50 -1.02 -1.61
CA GLU A 333 22.68 -1.42 -0.83
C GLU A 333 22.31 -2.28 0.40
N LEU A 334 21.08 -2.19 0.91
CA LEU A 334 20.61 -3.04 2.01
C LEU A 334 20.67 -4.54 1.66
N ALA A 335 20.39 -4.91 0.40
CA ALA A 335 20.52 -6.30 -0.05
C ALA A 335 21.97 -6.78 -0.12
N ARG A 336 22.95 -5.87 -0.22
CA ARG A 336 24.38 -6.21 -0.14
C ARG A 336 24.85 -6.27 1.30
N ARG A 337 24.34 -5.38 2.15
CA ARG A 337 24.69 -5.28 3.57
C ARG A 337 24.12 -6.42 4.41
N PHE A 338 22.90 -6.85 4.12
CA PHE A 338 22.20 -7.88 4.87
C PHE A 338 21.87 -9.07 3.96
N PRO A 339 22.29 -10.29 4.31
CA PRO A 339 21.96 -11.47 3.51
C PRO A 339 20.45 -11.73 3.56
N SER A 340 19.92 -12.34 2.50
CA SER A 340 18.54 -12.84 2.48
C SER A 340 18.38 -14.02 3.45
N ARG A 341 17.21 -14.12 4.09
CA ARG A 341 16.73 -15.36 4.69
C ARG A 341 16.35 -16.37 3.59
N ASN A 342 16.05 -17.60 4.00
CA ASN A 342 15.44 -18.58 3.11
C ASN A 342 14.09 -18.05 2.59
N PRO A 343 13.73 -18.32 1.33
CA PRO A 343 12.42 -17.96 0.80
C PRO A 343 11.27 -18.56 1.62
N PRO A 344 10.15 -17.84 1.79
CA PRO A 344 8.98 -18.34 2.52
C PRO A 344 8.29 -19.52 1.82
N VAL A 345 8.43 -19.61 0.49
CA VAL A 345 7.86 -20.68 -0.33
C VAL A 345 8.94 -21.21 -1.25
N ALA A 346 9.13 -22.53 -1.28
CA ALA A 346 10.02 -23.14 -2.25
C ALA A 346 9.41 -23.03 -3.66
N VAL A 347 10.17 -22.46 -4.60
CA VAL A 347 9.81 -22.41 -6.02
C VAL A 347 10.76 -23.32 -6.79
N GLU A 348 10.20 -24.25 -7.57
CA GLU A 348 10.97 -25.03 -8.53
C GLU A 348 11.37 -24.12 -9.69
N GLY A 349 12.65 -24.12 -10.05
CA GLY A 349 13.26 -23.21 -11.03
C GLY A 349 12.99 -23.57 -12.49
#